data_AF-A0A6M3LGP2-F1
#
_entry.id   AF-A0A6M3LGP2-F1
#
_cell.length_a   1.000
_cell.length_b   1.000
_cell.length_c   1.000
_cell.angle_alpha   90.00
_cell.angle_beta   90.00
_cell.angle_gamma   90.00
#
_symmetry.space_group_name_H-M   'P 1'
#
loop_
_entity.id
_entity.type
_entity.pdbx_description
1 polymer ?
#
loop_
_entity_poly.entity_id
_entity_poly.type
_entity_poly.pdbx_seq_one_letter_code
_entity_poly.pdbx_strand_id
1 'polypeptide(L)'
;ESEGVMKRTKRPPRIKGRKLKAGERSLAYLRRQGWTAEVCEQFKALVEGQGQQAIFKGGFRKDLFGFVDILAYQAHETLAVQATSRQQMTAHLRKYRRDPEIRQRILDWIACPNRRLQLLGWECVEVPCKSRAGTKAEWRVTKRDVMAADLIEAVF
;
A
#
# COMPACT_ATOMS: atom_id res chain seq x y z
N GLU A 1 7.54 -32.95 -25.41
CA GLU A 1 7.02 -32.13 -24.30
C GLU A 1 7.21 -30.67 -24.66
N SER A 2 6.12 -29.97 -24.98
CA SER A 2 6.17 -28.58 -25.45
C SER A 2 6.17 -27.62 -24.27
N GLU A 3 7.28 -26.92 -24.11
CA GLU A 3 7.45 -25.82 -23.15
C GLU A 3 6.31 -24.80 -23.30
N GLY A 4 5.54 -24.64 -22.23
CA GLY A 4 4.46 -23.68 -22.12
C GLY A 4 5.00 -22.26 -22.22
N VAL A 5 4.83 -21.64 -23.39
CA VAL A 5 5.10 -20.22 -23.62
C VAL A 5 4.39 -19.40 -22.53
N MET A 6 5.16 -18.79 -21.61
CA MET A 6 4.64 -17.81 -20.66
C MET A 6 3.91 -16.72 -21.45
N LYS A 7 2.57 -16.73 -21.40
CA LYS A 7 1.76 -15.69 -22.01
C LYS A 7 2.17 -14.35 -21.39
N ARG A 8 2.74 -13.46 -22.21
CA ARG A 8 3.01 -12.06 -21.84
C ARG A 8 1.77 -11.48 -21.18
N THR A 9 1.85 -11.16 -19.90
CA THR A 9 0.78 -10.46 -19.18
C THR A 9 0.45 -9.18 -19.94
N LYS A 10 -0.80 -9.04 -20.41
CA LYS A 10 -1.29 -7.83 -21.08
C LYS A 10 -0.91 -6.62 -20.23
N ARG A 11 -0.35 -5.58 -20.88
CA ARG A 11 -0.01 -4.32 -20.19
C ARG A 11 -1.27 -3.76 -19.54
N PRO A 12 -1.17 -3.21 -18.31
CA PRO A 12 -2.33 -2.65 -17.65
C PRO A 12 -2.90 -1.48 -18.45
N PRO A 13 -4.22 -1.30 -18.44
CA PRO A 13 -4.89 -0.24 -19.18
C PRO A 13 -4.43 1.15 -18.69
N ARG A 14 -4.39 2.11 -19.63
CA ARG A 14 -3.97 3.48 -19.35
C ARG A 14 -5.19 4.35 -19.10
N ILE A 15 -5.20 5.03 -17.95
CA ILE A 15 -6.16 6.10 -17.67
C ILE A 15 -5.60 7.41 -18.25
N LYS A 16 -6.43 8.15 -19.00
CA LYS A 16 -6.08 9.49 -19.48
C LYS A 16 -6.04 10.47 -18.28
N GLY A 17 -5.00 11.32 -18.22
CA GLY A 17 -4.82 12.32 -17.15
C GLY A 17 -3.76 11.95 -16.10
N ARG A 18 -3.74 12.67 -14.97
CA ARG A 18 -2.77 12.45 -13.88
C ARG A 18 -2.93 11.05 -13.31
N LYS A 19 -1.87 10.25 -13.41
CA LYS A 19 -1.80 8.93 -12.76
C LYS A 19 -1.58 9.14 -11.26
N LEU A 20 -2.66 9.03 -10.49
CA LEU A 20 -2.56 9.03 -9.03
C LEU A 20 -1.62 7.91 -8.55
N LYS A 21 -0.94 8.13 -7.43
CA LYS A 21 -0.18 7.08 -6.73
C LYS A 21 -1.11 6.26 -5.83
N ALA A 22 -0.63 5.09 -5.36
CA ALA A 22 -1.43 4.21 -4.49
C ALA A 22 -1.81 4.91 -3.18
N GLY A 23 -0.90 5.67 -2.57
CA GLY A 23 -1.18 6.49 -1.38
C GLY A 23 -2.29 7.51 -1.63
N GLU A 24 -2.19 8.31 -2.68
CA GLU A 24 -3.21 9.31 -3.03
C GLU A 24 -4.60 8.68 -3.26
N ARG A 25 -4.66 7.54 -3.96
CA ARG A 25 -5.92 6.79 -4.15
C ARG A 25 -6.49 6.27 -2.84
N SER A 26 -5.63 5.74 -1.97
CA SER A 26 -6.01 5.21 -0.66
C SER A 26 -6.56 6.29 0.24
N LEU A 27 -5.90 7.45 0.29
CA LEU A 27 -6.36 8.61 1.05
C LEU A 27 -7.76 9.06 0.59
N ALA A 28 -7.95 9.21 -0.73
CA ALA A 28 -9.26 9.58 -1.28
C ALA A 28 -10.32 8.49 -1.05
N TYR A 29 -9.95 7.21 -1.11
CA TYR A 29 -10.83 6.10 -0.81
C TYR A 29 -11.30 6.15 0.65
N LEU A 30 -10.39 6.22 1.60
CA LEU A 30 -10.70 6.24 3.04
C LEU A 30 -11.60 7.42 3.41
N ARG A 31 -11.30 8.63 2.91
CA ARG A 31 -12.13 9.82 3.13
C ARG A 31 -13.55 9.65 2.56
N ARG A 32 -13.71 9.05 1.38
CA ARG A 32 -15.03 8.70 0.83
C ARG A 32 -15.78 7.64 1.63
N GLN A 33 -15.09 6.86 2.45
CA GLN A 33 -15.69 5.88 3.35
C GLN A 33 -15.97 6.48 4.75
N GLY A 34 -15.82 7.79 4.93
CA GLY A 34 -16.10 8.47 6.20
C GLY A 34 -14.99 8.38 7.24
N TRP A 35 -13.76 8.06 6.83
CA TRP A 35 -12.61 8.08 7.72
C TRP A 35 -11.95 9.46 7.74
N THR A 36 -11.52 9.90 8.92
CA THR A 36 -10.53 10.97 9.02
C THR A 36 -9.16 10.34 8.77
N ALA A 37 -8.50 10.70 7.66
CA ALA A 37 -7.28 10.03 7.21
C ALA A 37 -6.22 11.03 6.76
N GLU A 38 -4.97 10.77 7.15
CA GLU A 38 -3.79 11.55 6.77
C GLU A 38 -2.60 10.68 6.41
N VAL A 39 -1.75 11.23 5.54
CA VAL A 39 -0.49 10.60 5.14
C VAL A 39 0.52 10.72 6.26
N CYS A 40 1.12 9.61 6.67
CA CYS A 40 2.14 9.56 7.72
C CYS A 40 3.54 9.23 7.18
N GLU A 41 3.66 8.90 5.89
CA GLU A 41 4.97 8.71 5.25
C GLU A 41 5.74 10.03 5.18
N GLN A 42 7.01 10.03 5.62
CA GLN A 42 7.87 11.20 5.56
C GLN A 42 9.00 10.98 4.56
N PHE A 43 9.26 11.96 3.70
CA PHE A 43 10.50 11.99 2.93
C PHE A 43 11.67 12.40 3.83
N LYS A 44 12.69 11.55 3.90
CA LYS A 44 13.95 11.82 4.57
C LYS A 44 14.99 12.13 3.51
N ALA A 45 15.39 13.40 3.45
CA ALA A 45 16.49 13.83 2.59
C ALA A 45 17.80 13.23 3.10
N LEU A 46 18.58 12.68 2.17
CA LEU A 46 19.97 12.32 2.41
C LEU A 46 20.83 13.50 2.00
N VAL A 47 21.57 14.05 2.96
CA VAL A 47 22.40 15.23 2.79
C VAL A 47 23.81 14.89 3.26
N GLU A 48 24.80 15.26 2.47
CA GLU A 48 26.22 15.14 2.81
C GLU A 48 26.76 16.51 3.22
N GLY A 49 27.59 16.58 4.26
CA GLY A 49 28.08 17.84 4.82
C GLY A 49 27.13 18.50 5.82
N GLN A 50 27.48 19.68 6.31
CA GLN A 50 26.72 20.43 7.32
C GLN A 50 26.67 21.93 7.00
N GLY A 51 25.64 22.63 7.51
CA GLY A 51 25.49 24.07 7.34
C GLY A 51 25.33 24.48 5.87
N GLN A 52 25.99 25.56 5.46
CA GLN A 52 25.93 26.07 4.09
C GLN A 52 26.60 25.15 3.05
N GLN A 53 27.39 24.15 3.48
CA GLN A 53 28.04 23.18 2.59
C GLN A 53 27.25 21.88 2.40
N ALA A 54 26.03 21.81 2.94
CA ALA A 54 25.14 20.67 2.78
C ALA A 54 24.78 20.41 1.31
N ILE A 55 25.13 19.23 0.77
CA ILE A 55 24.83 18.79 -0.59
C ILE A 55 23.70 17.76 -0.55
N PHE A 56 22.62 18.01 -1.28
CA PHE A 56 21.51 17.07 -1.45
C PHE A 56 21.93 15.87 -2.32
N LYS A 57 21.84 14.66 -1.76
CA LYS A 57 22.18 13.39 -2.44
C LYS A 57 20.96 12.57 -2.84
N GLY A 58 19.76 13.11 -2.66
CA GLY A 58 18.50 12.39 -2.83
C GLY A 58 17.82 12.14 -1.48
N GLY A 59 17.08 11.04 -1.38
CA GLY A 59 16.43 10.67 -0.13
C GLY A 59 15.52 9.46 -0.30
N PHE A 60 14.89 9.06 0.79
CA PHE A 60 13.99 7.91 0.82
C PHE A 60 12.71 8.27 1.57
N ARG A 61 11.65 7.54 1.29
CA ARG A 61 10.40 7.65 2.05
C ARG A 61 10.47 6.67 3.22
N LYS A 62 10.15 7.16 4.41
CA LYS A 62 10.07 6.35 5.62
C LYS A 62 8.62 6.27 6.05
N ASP A 63 8.11 5.06 6.11
CA ASP A 63 6.77 4.74 6.59
C ASP A 63 6.74 4.91 8.12
N LEU A 64 5.58 5.31 8.66
CA LEU A 64 5.38 5.31 10.10
C LEU A 64 5.47 3.85 10.61
N PHE A 65 6.30 3.64 11.62
CA PHE A 65 6.64 2.32 12.19
C PHE A 65 7.18 1.26 11.21
N GLY A 66 7.48 1.64 9.96
CA GLY A 66 7.98 0.74 8.92
C GLY A 66 6.90 -0.04 8.15
N PHE A 67 5.61 0.21 8.43
CA PHE A 67 4.47 -0.47 7.79
C PHE A 67 3.20 0.39 7.62
N VAL A 68 3.23 1.69 7.95
CA VAL A 68 2.06 2.58 7.88
C VAL A 68 2.35 3.77 6.96
N ASP A 69 1.70 3.79 5.80
CA ASP A 69 1.75 4.92 4.86
C ASP A 69 0.75 6.01 5.26
N ILE A 70 -0.44 5.58 5.70
CA ILE A 70 -1.59 6.42 6.04
C ILE A 70 -2.14 5.94 7.38
N LEU A 71 -2.47 6.89 8.26
CA LEU A 71 -3.26 6.62 9.45
C LEU A 71 -4.66 7.18 9.26
N ALA A 72 -5.66 6.36 9.56
CA ALA A 72 -7.05 6.73 9.52
C ALA A 72 -7.70 6.43 10.87
N TYR A 73 -8.68 7.23 11.28
CA TYR A 73 -9.45 6.96 12.48
C TYR A 73 -10.92 7.38 12.33
N GLN A 74 -11.75 6.74 13.14
CA GLN A 74 -13.13 7.10 13.44
C GLN A 74 -13.29 7.17 14.97
N ALA A 75 -14.51 7.40 15.45
CA ALA A 75 -14.77 7.61 16.89
C ALA A 75 -14.23 6.49 17.80
N HIS A 76 -14.24 5.24 17.32
CA HIS A 76 -13.93 4.06 18.16
C HIS A 76 -12.84 3.16 17.59
N GLU A 77 -12.28 3.45 16.42
CA GLU A 77 -11.25 2.61 15.81
C GLU A 77 -10.19 3.42 15.07
N THR A 78 -8.98 2.86 15.05
CA THR A 78 -7.84 3.37 14.29
C THR A 78 -7.39 2.34 13.27
N LEU A 79 -7.22 2.77 12.03
CA LEU A 79 -6.81 1.96 10.91
C LEU A 79 -5.45 2.43 10.39
N ALA A 80 -4.43 1.62 10.59
CA ALA A 80 -3.18 1.74 9.86
C ALA A 80 -3.35 1.19 8.46
N VAL A 81 -2.86 1.92 7.46
CA VAL A 81 -2.97 1.55 6.05
C VAL A 81 -1.61 1.54 5.39
N GLN A 82 -1.32 0.44 4.70
CA GLN A 82 -0.25 0.36 3.72
C GLN A 82 -0.88 0.33 2.32
N ALA A 83 -0.53 1.31 1.51
CA ALA A 83 -1.05 1.54 0.18
C ALA A 83 -0.07 1.05 -0.88
N THR A 84 -0.46 0.04 -1.66
CA THR A 84 0.46 -0.60 -2.61
C THR A 84 -0.25 -0.97 -3.91
N SER A 85 0.46 -1.56 -4.87
CA SER A 85 -0.18 -2.19 -6.02
C SER A 85 -0.71 -3.57 -5.64
N ARG A 86 -1.75 -4.06 -6.32
CA ARG A 86 -2.35 -5.37 -6.02
C ARG A 86 -1.33 -6.52 -6.04
N GLN A 87 -0.35 -6.45 -6.94
CA GLN A 87 0.71 -7.45 -7.10
C GLN A 87 1.74 -7.43 -5.96
N GLN A 88 1.94 -6.28 -5.32
CA GLN A 88 2.94 -6.11 -4.26
C GLN A 88 2.42 -6.46 -2.86
N MET A 89 1.11 -6.70 -2.69
CA MET A 89 0.54 -7.08 -1.38
C MET A 89 1.25 -8.29 -0.75
N THR A 90 1.53 -9.33 -1.53
CA THR A 90 2.25 -10.52 -1.05
C THR A 90 3.69 -10.20 -0.65
N ALA A 91 4.33 -9.26 -1.35
CA ALA A 91 5.69 -8.83 -1.00
C ALA A 91 5.72 -8.08 0.34
N HIS A 92 4.72 -7.23 0.62
CA HIS A 92 4.58 -6.58 1.93
C HIS A 92 4.36 -7.60 3.05
N LEU A 93 3.47 -8.58 2.87
CA LEU A 93 3.27 -9.64 3.86
C LEU A 93 4.56 -10.44 4.11
N ARG A 94 5.32 -10.77 3.06
CA ARG A 94 6.63 -11.43 3.20
C ARG A 94 7.63 -10.55 3.96
N LYS A 95 7.67 -9.24 3.69
CA LYS A 95 8.50 -8.28 4.44
C LYS A 95 8.13 -8.29 5.92
N TYR A 96 6.83 -8.18 6.24
CA TYR A 96 6.34 -8.17 7.61
C TYR A 96 6.64 -9.46 8.37
N ARG A 97 6.69 -10.62 7.68
CA ARG A 97 7.11 -11.89 8.30
C ARG A 97 8.60 -11.94 8.58
N ARG A 98 9.42 -11.48 7.63
CA ARG A 98 10.88 -11.69 7.65
C ARG A 98 11.63 -10.72 8.55
N ASP A 99 11.09 -9.51 8.75
CA ASP A 99 11.69 -8.49 9.61
C ASP A 99 11.12 -8.62 11.03
N PRO A 100 11.89 -9.11 12.03
CA PRO A 100 11.37 -9.37 13.38
C PRO A 100 10.88 -8.10 14.09
N GLU A 101 11.51 -6.95 13.83
CA GLU A 101 11.19 -5.68 14.48
C GLU A 101 9.87 -5.13 13.93
N ILE A 102 9.70 -5.13 12.61
CA ILE A 102 8.43 -4.74 11.98
C ILE A 102 7.33 -5.73 12.38
N ARG A 103 7.61 -7.03 12.39
CA ARG A 103 6.67 -8.08 12.80
C ARG A 103 6.13 -7.83 14.19
N GLN A 104 7.02 -7.61 15.17
CA GLN A 104 6.61 -7.37 16.55
C GLN A 104 5.77 -6.10 16.67
N ARG A 105 6.17 -5.00 16.02
CA ARG A 105 5.38 -3.76 16.03
C ARG A 105 3.99 -3.93 15.44
N ILE A 106 3.84 -4.73 14.39
CA ILE A 106 2.52 -5.03 13.83
C ILE A 106 1.69 -5.86 14.81
N LEU A 107 2.27 -6.88 15.44
CA LEU A 107 1.60 -7.69 16.46
C LEU A 107 1.11 -6.82 17.63
N ASP A 108 1.97 -5.95 18.15
CA ASP A 108 1.62 -5.02 19.23
C ASP A 108 0.53 -4.04 18.80
N TRP A 109 0.57 -3.57 17.54
CA TRP A 109 -0.46 -2.69 16.98
C TRP A 109 -1.82 -3.36 16.95
N ILE A 110 -1.91 -4.56 16.36
CA ILE A 110 -3.18 -5.29 16.18
C ILE A 110 -3.67 -5.99 17.44
N ALA A 111 -2.84 -6.09 18.48
CA ALA A 111 -3.25 -6.61 19.80
C ALA A 111 -4.24 -5.68 20.50
N CYS A 112 -4.28 -4.39 20.14
CA CYS A 112 -5.28 -3.46 20.64
C CYS A 112 -6.63 -3.71 19.92
N PRO A 113 -7.74 -3.98 20.63
CA PRO A 113 -9.02 -4.37 20.02
C PRO A 113 -9.56 -3.37 18.98
N ASN A 114 -9.23 -2.09 19.16
CA ASN A 114 -9.72 -0.99 18.33
C ASN A 114 -8.69 -0.54 17.28
N ARG A 115 -7.65 -1.34 17.01
CA ARG A 115 -6.63 -1.04 16.01
C ARG A 115 -6.57 -2.14 14.97
N ARG A 116 -6.45 -1.72 13.72
CA ARG A 116 -6.32 -2.62 12.57
C ARG A 116 -5.17 -2.18 11.68
N LEU A 117 -4.62 -3.13 10.94
CA LEU A 117 -3.72 -2.88 9.82
C LEU A 117 -4.35 -3.45 8.55
N GLN A 118 -4.46 -2.62 7.51
CA GLN A 118 -5.01 -3.03 6.23
C GLN A 118 -4.07 -2.71 5.07
N LEU A 119 -3.87 -3.70 4.20
CA LEU A 119 -3.22 -3.53 2.90
C LEU A 119 -4.27 -3.14 1.86
N LEU A 120 -4.06 -2.00 1.21
CA LEU A 120 -4.85 -1.53 0.09
C LEU A 120 -4.07 -1.73 -1.22
N GLY A 121 -4.40 -2.81 -1.93
CA GLY A 121 -3.79 -3.17 -3.20
C GLY A 121 -4.57 -2.60 -4.38
N TRP A 122 -3.99 -1.65 -5.10
CA TRP A 122 -4.61 -1.02 -6.26
C TRP A 122 -4.21 -1.69 -7.58
N GLU A 123 -5.18 -1.87 -8.45
CA GLU A 123 -4.97 -2.29 -9.84
C GLU A 123 -5.85 -1.48 -10.80
N CYS A 124 -5.33 -1.27 -12.02
CA CYS A 124 -6.07 -0.64 -13.09
C CYS A 124 -6.61 -1.76 -13.99
N VAL A 125 -7.93 -1.82 -14.17
CA VAL A 125 -8.61 -2.85 -14.94
C VAL A 125 -9.43 -2.24 -16.06
N GLU A 126 -9.70 -3.00 -17.10
CA GLU A 126 -10.66 -2.61 -18.14
C GLU A 126 -12.05 -3.07 -17.73
N VAL A 127 -13.03 -2.17 -17.82
CA VAL A 127 -14.44 -2.47 -17.56
C VAL A 127 -15.28 -2.05 -18.76
N PRO A 128 -16.39 -2.75 -19.06
CA PRO A 128 -17.29 -2.34 -20.14
C PRO A 128 -17.86 -0.94 -19.92
N CYS A 129 -17.97 -0.17 -21.00
CA CYS A 129 -18.71 1.10 -20.99
C CYS A 129 -20.22 0.80 -20.99
N LYS A 130 -20.97 1.37 -20.03
CA LYS A 130 -22.43 1.16 -19.94
C LYS A 130 -23.21 1.85 -21.08
N SER A 131 -22.65 2.89 -21.70
CA SER A 131 -23.36 3.77 -22.64
C SER A 131 -22.83 3.74 -24.08
N ARG A 132 -21.74 3.00 -24.36
CA ARG A 132 -21.13 2.89 -25.69
C ARG A 132 -20.44 1.54 -25.84
N ALA A 133 -20.35 1.04 -27.08
CA ALA A 133 -19.45 -0.07 -27.39
C ALA A 133 -18.00 0.30 -27.02
N GLY A 134 -17.35 -0.51 -26.20
CA GLY A 134 -15.96 -0.33 -25.78
C GLY A 134 -15.73 -0.59 -24.29
N THR A 135 -14.47 -0.50 -23.88
CA THR A 135 -14.03 -0.60 -22.49
C THR A 135 -13.45 0.73 -22.02
N LYS A 136 -13.47 0.94 -20.71
CA LYS A 136 -12.77 2.05 -20.03
C LYS A 136 -11.87 1.50 -18.94
N ALA A 137 -10.82 2.24 -18.63
CA ALA A 137 -9.93 1.91 -17.52
C ALA A 137 -10.51 2.39 -16.19
N GLU A 138 -10.48 1.54 -15.17
CA GLU A 138 -11.00 1.81 -13.83
C GLU A 138 -10.03 1.31 -12.76
N TRP A 139 -9.85 2.08 -11.69
CA TRP A 139 -9.07 1.64 -10.54
C TRP A 139 -9.93 0.79 -9.60
N ARG A 140 -9.49 -0.43 -9.31
CA ARG A 140 -10.05 -1.28 -8.26
C ARG A 140 -9.10 -1.37 -7.09
N VAL A 141 -9.67 -1.46 -5.89
CA VAL A 141 -8.94 -1.68 -4.64
C VAL A 141 -9.29 -3.04 -4.09
N THR A 142 -8.27 -3.84 -3.78
CA THR A 142 -8.39 -5.02 -2.92
C THR A 142 -8.00 -4.61 -1.51
N LYS A 143 -8.84 -4.95 -0.54
CA LYS A 143 -8.58 -4.76 0.89
C LYS A 143 -8.17 -6.10 1.49
N ARG A 144 -7.13 -6.10 2.32
CA ARG A 144 -6.77 -7.25 3.14
C ARG A 144 -6.37 -6.78 4.52
N ASP A 145 -7.11 -7.20 5.53
CA ASP A 145 -6.68 -7.03 6.91
C ASP A 145 -5.48 -7.94 7.19
N VAL A 146 -4.50 -7.41 7.91
CA VAL A 146 -3.33 -8.17 8.37
C VAL A 146 -3.66 -8.70 9.76
N MET A 147 -3.71 -10.02 9.87
CA MET A 147 -4.00 -10.73 11.11
C MET A 147 -2.73 -11.31 11.70
N ALA A 148 -2.73 -11.67 12.99
CA ALA A 148 -1.59 -12.33 13.62
C ALA A 148 -1.17 -13.62 12.87
N ALA A 149 -2.14 -14.39 12.38
CA ALA A 149 -1.91 -15.58 11.57
C ALA A 149 -1.17 -15.29 10.24
N ASP A 150 -1.27 -14.07 9.71
CA ASP A 150 -0.51 -13.67 8.53
C ASP A 150 0.98 -13.47 8.83
N LEU A 151 1.38 -13.37 10.09
CA LEU A 151 2.74 -13.00 10.50
C LEU A 151 3.55 -14.17 11.06
N ILE A 152 2.89 -15.28 11.38
CA ILE A 152 3.54 -16.51 11.83
C ILE A 152 4.13 -17.21 10.60
N GLU A 153 5.40 -17.63 10.66
CA GLU A 153 5.95 -18.52 9.65
C GLU A 153 5.23 -19.86 9.76
N ALA A 154 4.65 -20.32 8.65
CA ALA A 154 4.25 -21.71 8.58
C ALA A 154 5.54 -22.53 8.62
N VAL A 155 5.80 -23.15 9.78
CA VAL A 155 6.79 -24.21 9.92
C VAL A 155 6.29 -25.33 9.01
N PHE A 156 6.85 -25.40 7.79
CA PHE A 156 6.68 -26.50 6.86
C PHE A 156 7.99 -27.28 6.79
#